data_AF-A0A2E7EYW2-F1
#
_entry.id   AF-A0A2E7EYW2-F1
#
_cell.length_a   1.000
_cell.length_b   1.000
_cell.length_c   1.000
_cell.angle_alpha   90.00
_cell.angle_beta   90.00
_cell.angle_gamma   90.00
#
_symmetry.space_group_name_H-M   'P 1'
#
loop_
_entity.id
_entity.type
_entity.pdbx_description
1 polymer ?
#
loop_
_entity_poly.entity_id
_entity_poly.type
_entity_poly.pdbx_seq_one_letter_code
_entity_poly.pdbx_strand_id
1 'polypeptide(L)' 'MKTNTLLSIVLFGLFNAVIFGAGLILALGISQSATGTAIGIAISALFSIVVSAYLALHYAPRLRARHWRDQGKAPKPIWS' A
#
# COMPACT_ATOMS: atom_id res chain seq x y z
N MET A 1 -5.05 1.17 20.66
CA MET A 1 -5.35 1.26 19.20
C MET A 1 -5.70 -0.13 18.69
N LYS A 2 -6.80 -0.32 17.95
CA LYS A 2 -7.21 -1.65 17.45
C LYS A 2 -6.21 -2.12 16.38
N THR A 3 -5.72 -3.35 16.48
CA THR A 3 -4.72 -3.95 15.55
C THR A 3 -5.09 -3.80 14.07
N ASN A 4 -6.38 -3.73 13.76
CA ASN A 4 -6.90 -3.48 12.41
C ASN A 4 -6.43 -2.14 11.83
N THR A 5 -6.35 -1.09 12.64
CA THR A 5 -5.95 0.24 12.20
C THR A 5 -4.44 0.28 11.89
N LEU A 6 -3.63 -0.42 12.68
CA LEU A 6 -2.19 -0.54 12.43
C LEU A 6 -1.89 -1.25 11.11
N LEU A 7 -2.58 -2.37 10.84
CA LEU A 7 -2.37 -3.10 9.58
C LEU A 7 -2.77 -2.26 8.37
N SER A 8 -3.89 -1.54 8.43
CA SER A 8 -4.30 -0.62 7.36
C SER A 8 -3.29 0.51 7.14
N ILE A 9 -2.72 1.08 8.21
CA ILE A 9 -1.70 2.14 8.11
C ILE A 9 -0.43 1.61 7.42
N VAL A 10 0.03 0.42 7.80
CA VAL A 10 1.23 -0.19 7.19
C VAL A 10 0.98 -0.49 5.71
N LEU A 11 -0.17 -1.08 5.38
CA LEU A 11 -0.54 -1.37 3.99
C LEU A 11 -0.70 -0.10 3.16
N PHE A 12 -1.30 0.94 3.74
CA PHE A 12 -1.40 2.24 3.09
C PHE A 12 -0.03 2.80 2.76
N GLY A 13 0.90 2.82 3.74
CA GLY A 13 2.27 3.29 3.52
C GLY A 13 2.99 2.51 2.42
N LEU A 14 2.86 1.18 2.43
CA LEU A 14 3.47 0.30 1.44
C LEU A 14 2.94 0.56 0.02
N PHE A 15 1.61 0.55 -0.15
CA PHE A 15 1.01 0.81 -1.45
C PHE A 15 1.31 2.22 -1.94
N ASN A 16 1.29 3.20 -1.05
CA ASN A 16 1.55 4.60 -1.40
C ASN A 16 2.97 4.79 -1.91
N ALA A 17 3.96 4.26 -1.18
CA ALA A 17 5.36 4.33 -1.58
C ALA A 17 5.61 3.68 -2.95
N VAL A 18 5.04 2.50 -3.21
CA VAL A 18 5.23 1.78 -4.49
C VAL A 18 4.56 2.53 -5.65
N ILE A 19 3.31 2.95 -5.50
CA ILE A 19 2.57 3.65 -6.56
C ILE A 19 3.19 5.02 -6.83
N PHE A 20 3.55 5.75 -5.78
CA PHE A 20 4.24 7.03 -5.90
C PHE A 20 5.60 6.86 -6.60
N GLY A 21 6.40 5.87 -6.20
CA GLY A 21 7.70 5.59 -6.84
C GLY A 21 7.56 5.27 -8.33
N ALA A 22 6.58 4.44 -8.69
CA ALA A 22 6.28 4.15 -10.11
C ALA A 22 5.84 5.41 -10.88
N GLY A 23 4.96 6.22 -10.28
CA GLY A 23 4.52 7.50 -10.87
C GLY A 23 5.67 8.50 -11.02
N LEU A 24 6.58 8.55 -10.05
CA LEU A 24 7.76 9.41 -10.07
C LEU A 24 8.69 9.05 -11.24
N ILE A 25 8.95 7.75 -11.44
CA ILE A 25 9.75 7.27 -12.59
C ILE A 25 9.09 7.68 -13.91
N LEU A 26 7.77 7.53 -14.03
CA LEU A 26 7.03 7.96 -15.23
C LEU A 26 7.09 9.49 -15.43
N ALA A 27 6.89 10.27 -14.37
CA ALA A 27 6.94 11.73 -14.44
C ALA A 27 8.32 12.25 -14.89
N LEU A 28 9.38 11.61 -14.41
CA LEU A 28 10.77 11.91 -14.79
C LEU A 28 11.09 11.42 -16.20
N GLY A 29 10.53 10.29 -16.63
CA GLY A 29 10.78 9.71 -17.95
C GLY A 29 10.02 10.40 -19.09
N ILE A 30 8.83 10.92 -18.83
CA ILE A 30 7.96 11.54 -19.86
C ILE A 30 8.33 13.00 -20.11
N SER A 31 8.64 13.76 -19.05
CA SER A 31 8.87 15.20 -19.14
C SER A 31 10.33 15.56 -18.90
N GLN A 32 10.94 16.18 -19.91
CA GLN A 32 12.28 16.78 -19.83
C GLN A 32 12.25 18.25 -19.34
N SER A 33 11.05 18.84 -19.23
CA SER A 33 10.84 20.21 -18.74
C SER A 33 10.55 20.21 -17.25
N ALA A 34 11.25 21.06 -16.49
CA ALA A 34 11.11 21.17 -15.04
C ALA A 34 9.66 21.39 -14.58
N THR A 35 8.90 22.22 -15.32
CA THR A 35 7.50 22.50 -15.00
C THR A 35 6.61 21.26 -15.20
N GLY A 36 6.81 20.53 -16.30
CA GLY A 36 6.04 19.32 -16.59
C GLY A 36 6.34 18.20 -15.60
N THR A 37 7.61 18.05 -15.19
CA THR A 37 8.03 17.08 -14.18
C THR A 37 7.41 17.40 -12.83
N ALA A 38 7.44 18.67 -12.39
CA ALA A 38 6.83 19.09 -11.13
C ALA A 38 5.32 18.79 -11.09
N ILE A 39 4.60 19.07 -12.18
CA ILE A 39 3.18 18.73 -12.30
C ILE A 39 2.96 17.22 -12.27
N GLY A 40 3.75 16.44 -13.01
CA GLY A 40 3.67 14.98 -13.03
C GLY A 40 3.91 14.35 -11.66
N ILE A 41 4.85 14.89 -10.88
CA ILE A 41 5.11 14.46 -9.49
C ILE A 41 3.90 14.74 -8.60
N ALA A 42 3.33 15.96 -8.67
CA ALA A 42 2.17 16.32 -7.88
C ALA A 42 0.94 15.44 -8.18
N ILE A 43 0.68 15.19 -9.47
CA ILE A 43 -0.40 14.28 -9.90
C ILE A 43 -0.15 12.86 -9.37
N SER A 44 1.08 12.36 -9.49
CA SER A 44 1.45 11.02 -9.03
C SER A 44 1.27 10.86 -7.51
N ALA A 45 1.61 11.89 -6.73
CA ALA A 45 1.41 11.91 -5.28
C ALA A 45 -0.07 11.89 -4.89
N LEU A 46 -0.91 12.69 -5.55
CA LEU A 46 -2.35 12.69 -5.29
C LEU A 46 -2.97 11.34 -5.67
N PHE A 47 -2.59 10.82 -6.84
CA PHE A 47 -3.08 9.53 -7.32
C PHE A 47 -2.66 8.37 -6.39
N SER A 48 -1.40 8.36 -5.92
CA SER A 48 -0.92 7.32 -5.02
C SER A 48 -1.69 7.30 -3.70
N ILE A 49 -2.00 8.47 -3.13
CA ILE A 49 -2.78 8.57 -1.89
C ILE A 49 -4.17 7.96 -2.08
N VAL A 50 -4.90 8.35 -3.14
CA VAL A 50 -6.27 7.89 -3.39
C VAL A 50 -6.31 6.38 -3.61
N VAL A 51 -5.44 5.87 -4.49
CA VAL A 51 -5.39 4.45 -4.83
C VAL A 51 -4.95 3.62 -3.63
N SER A 52 -3.96 4.08 -2.87
CA SER A 52 -3.46 3.35 -1.70
C SER A 52 -4.46 3.30 -0.57
N ALA A 53 -5.21 4.39 -0.32
CA ALA A 53 -6.27 4.40 0.68
C ALA A 53 -7.35 3.38 0.31
N TYR A 54 -7.76 3.35 -0.96
CA TYR A 54 -8.73 2.38 -1.46
C TYR A 54 -8.23 0.93 -1.30
N LEU A 55 -7.00 0.63 -1.73
CA LEU A 55 -6.42 -0.71 -1.58
C LEU A 55 -6.30 -1.11 -0.11
N ALA A 56 -5.77 -0.26 0.75
CA ALA A 56 -5.55 -0.57 2.16
C ALA A 56 -6.87 -0.95 2.87
N LEU A 57 -7.94 -0.18 2.62
CA LEU A 57 -9.26 -0.47 3.17
C LEU A 57 -9.83 -1.80 2.66
N HIS A 58 -9.55 -2.17 1.41
CA HIS A 58 -10.09 -3.39 0.81
C HIS A 58 -9.31 -4.66 1.21
N TYR A 59 -7.99 -4.55 1.37
CA TYR A 59 -7.12 -5.69 1.72
C TYR A 59 -7.02 -5.95 3.23
N ALA A 60 -7.12 -4.92 4.08
CA ALA A 60 -7.08 -5.09 5.53
C ALA A 60 -8.09 -6.12 6.10
N PRO A 61 -9.39 -6.12 5.73
CA PRO A 61 -10.33 -7.11 6.23
C PRO A 61 -10.03 -8.53 5.73
N ARG A 62 -9.54 -8.68 4.49
CA ARG A 62 -9.19 -9.98 3.90
C ARG A 62 -8.00 -10.63 4.60
N LEU A 63 -7.00 -9.85 4.97
CA LEU A 63 -5.84 -10.32 5.73
C LEU A 63 -6.21 -10.75 7.15
N ARG A 64 -7.15 -10.03 7.79
CA ARG A 64 -7.72 -10.44 9.07
C ARG A 64 -8.43 -11.79 8.96
N ALA A 65 -9.24 -12.00 7.92
CA ALA A 65 -9.96 -13.26 7.73
C ALA A 65 -9.00 -14.46 7.57
N ARG A 66 -7.85 -14.27 6.92
CA ARG A 66 -6.79 -15.29 6.88
C ARG A 66 -6.17 -15.55 8.25
N HIS A 67 -5.78 -14.50 8.96
CA HIS A 67 -5.14 -14.64 10.27
C HIS A 67 -6.03 -15.40 11.28
N TRP A 68 -7.33 -15.12 11.32
CA TRP A 68 -8.28 -15.82 12.19
C TRP A 68 -8.50 -17.28 11.79
N ARG A 69 -8.38 -17.61 10.49
CA ARG A 69 -8.43 -19.00 10.01
C ARG A 69 -7.17 -19.78 10.36
N ASP A 70 -6.02 -19.13 10.38
CA ASP A 70 -4.75 -19.75 10.77
C ASP A 70 -4.66 -19.94 12.30
N GLN A 71 -5.23 -19.03 13.10
CA GLN A 71 -5.32 -19.23 14.56
C GLN A 71 -6.24 -20.38 14.98
N GLY A 72 -7.24 -20.73 14.16
CA GLY A 72 -8.08 -21.92 14.36
C GLY A 72 -7.35 -23.25 14.07
N LYS A 73 -6.16 -23.19 13.47
CA LYS A 73 -5.25 -24.33 13.32
C LYS A 73 -4.16 -24.17 14.36
N ALA A 74 -4.26 -24.90 15.48
CA ALA A 74 -3.22 -24.92 16.49
C ALA A 74 -1.83 -25.03 15.84
N PRO A 75 -0.83 -24.24 16.28
CA PRO A 75 0.50 -24.27 15.67
C PRO A 75 1.00 -25.71 15.67
N LYS A 76 1.27 -26.25 14.47
CA LYS A 76 1.78 -27.61 14.33
C LYS A 76 3.13 -27.66 15.05
N PRO A 77 3.30 -28.50 16.10
CA PRO A 77 4.56 -28.56 16.82
C PRO A 77 5.67 -28.94 15.84
N ILE A 78 6.77 -28.19 15.89
CA ILE A 78 7.92 -28.29 14.98
C ILE A 78 8.75 -29.57 15.25
N TRP A 79 8.35 -30.35 16.26
CA TRP A 79 8.99 -31.59 16.65
C TRP A 79 7.95 -32.71 16.65
N SER A 80 8.05 -33.58 15.66
CA SER A 80 7.43 -34.92 15.62
C SER A 80 8.50 -35.93 15.25
#